data_AF-A0A552WP92-F1
#
_entry.id   AF-A0A552WP92-F1
#
_cell.length_a   1.000
_cell.length_b   1.000
_cell.length_c   1.000
_cell.angle_alpha   90.00
_cell.angle_beta   90.00
_cell.angle_gamma   90.00
#
_symmetry.space_group_name_H-M   'P 1'
#
loop_
_entity.id
_entity.type
_entity.pdbx_description
1 polymer ?
#
loop_
_entity_poly.entity_id
_entity_poly.type
_entity_poly.pdbx_seq_one_letter_code
_entity_poly.pdbx_strand_id
1 'polypeptide(L)'
;MSSLPRLVIAAVVIQKRPVAEVAATYNVHRSWVYNLLARYQAEGEAALEPNSRRPNTSPRAVDEATVTAILPWRARLLQAGQDAGPATIALDTSRTYQPQETTKPEPPD
;
A
#
# COMPACT_ATOMS: atom_id res chain seq x y z
N MET A 1 6.69 25.00 9.88
CA MET A 1 8.13 24.77 9.59
C MET A 1 8.25 24.51 8.10
N SER A 2 9.15 25.19 7.38
CA SER A 2 9.31 24.97 5.94
C SER A 2 10.11 23.68 5.72
N SER A 3 9.53 22.69 5.05
CA SER A 3 10.19 21.42 4.74
C SER A 3 11.13 21.60 3.53
N LEU A 4 12.24 20.84 3.47
CA LEU A 4 13.18 20.86 2.34
C LEU A 4 12.49 20.68 0.97
N PRO A 5 11.51 19.77 0.80
CA PRO A 5 10.73 19.67 -0.43
C PRO A 5 10.04 20.98 -0.83
N ARG A 6 9.47 21.70 0.14
CA ARG A 6 8.71 22.94 -0.11
C ARG A 6 9.64 24.05 -0.59
N LEU A 7 10.84 24.16 -0.03
CA LEU A 7 11.85 25.12 -0.45
C LEU A 7 12.36 24.83 -1.87
N VAL A 8 12.61 23.55 -2.18
CA VAL A 8 13.10 23.13 -3.49
C VAL A 8 12.04 23.35 -4.57
N ILE A 9 10.77 23.02 -4.31
CA ILE A 9 9.68 23.28 -5.25
C ILE A 9 9.47 24.78 -5.45
N ALA A 10 9.48 25.59 -4.40
CA ALA A 10 9.36 27.03 -4.53
C ALA A 10 10.49 27.62 -5.38
N ALA A 11 11.73 27.19 -5.18
CA ALA A 11 12.87 27.65 -5.97
C ALA A 11 12.76 27.29 -7.47
N VAL A 12 12.26 26.09 -7.79
CA VAL A 12 12.13 25.68 -9.20
C VAL A 12 10.86 26.26 -9.86
N VAL A 13 9.71 26.20 -9.19
CA VAL A 13 8.42 26.50 -9.80
C VAL A 13 8.11 28.00 -9.78
N ILE A 14 8.38 28.66 -8.65
CA ILE A 14 8.09 30.09 -8.44
C ILE A 14 9.26 30.93 -8.92
N GLN A 15 10.48 30.63 -8.47
CA GLN A 15 11.67 31.43 -8.83
C GLN A 15 12.27 31.04 -10.20
N LYS A 16 11.71 30.01 -10.87
CA LYS A 16 12.15 29.53 -12.20
C LYS A 16 13.65 29.22 -12.30
N ARG A 17 14.28 28.90 -11.17
CA ARG A 17 15.72 28.56 -11.14
C ARG A 17 15.96 27.18 -11.76
N PRO A 18 17.08 26.99 -12.47
CA PRO A 18 17.40 25.71 -13.08
C PRO A 18 17.63 24.63 -12.02
N VAL A 19 17.17 23.41 -12.29
CA VAL A 19 17.22 22.27 -11.36
C VAL A 19 18.64 21.98 -10.87
N ALA A 20 19.65 22.13 -11.73
CA ALA A 20 21.05 21.91 -11.37
C ALA A 20 21.54 22.90 -10.30
N GLU A 21 21.17 24.16 -10.40
CA GLU A 21 21.54 25.21 -9.44
C GLU A 21 20.82 25.01 -8.11
N VAL A 22 19.52 24.67 -8.15
CA VAL A 22 18.73 24.37 -6.95
C VAL A 22 19.29 23.14 -6.23
N ALA A 23 19.62 22.08 -6.97
CA ALA A 23 20.24 20.87 -6.42
C ALA A 23 21.56 21.16 -5.69
N ALA A 24 22.42 21.99 -6.28
CA ALA A 24 23.67 22.42 -5.65
C ALA A 24 23.42 23.32 -4.43
N THR A 25 22.49 24.27 -4.52
CA THR A 25 22.17 25.22 -3.44
C THR A 25 21.68 24.51 -2.18
N TYR A 26 20.80 23.51 -2.36
CA TYR A 26 20.20 22.78 -1.24
C TYR A 26 20.91 21.45 -0.92
N ASN A 27 22.04 21.17 -1.57
CA ASN A 27 22.83 19.94 -1.41
C ASN A 27 21.98 18.65 -1.58
N VAL A 28 21.14 18.61 -2.61
CA VAL A 28 20.29 17.45 -2.95
C VAL A 28 20.64 16.90 -4.32
N HIS A 29 20.37 15.61 -4.53
CA HIS A 29 20.64 14.99 -5.83
C HIS A 29 19.63 15.44 -6.89
N ARG A 30 20.09 15.69 -8.13
CA ARG A 30 19.23 16.14 -9.24
C ARG A 30 18.05 15.19 -9.50
N SER A 31 18.28 13.88 -9.44
CA SER A 31 17.21 12.88 -9.63
C SER A 31 16.10 12.99 -8.58
N TRP A 32 16.45 13.32 -7.32
CA TRP A 32 15.46 13.54 -6.27
C TRP A 32 14.61 14.78 -6.56
N VAL A 33 15.20 15.86 -7.09
CA VAL A 33 14.45 17.05 -7.49
C VAL A 33 13.47 16.75 -8.63
N TYR A 34 13.88 15.99 -9.65
CA TYR A 34 12.98 15.57 -10.72
C TYR A 34 11.83 14.68 -10.22
N ASN A 35 12.13 13.72 -9.34
CA ASN A 35 11.11 12.87 -8.70
C ASN A 35 10.13 13.71 -7.87
N LEU A 36 10.63 14.71 -7.15
CA LEU A 36 9.81 15.62 -6.37
C LEU A 36 8.90 16.48 -7.26
N LEU A 37 9.42 17.00 -8.37
CA LEU A 37 8.62 17.75 -9.35
C LEU A 37 7.53 16.88 -9.99
N ALA A 38 7.87 15.64 -10.38
CA ALA A 38 6.89 14.70 -10.94
C ALA A 38 5.77 14.39 -9.95
N ARG A 39 6.12 14.14 -8.67
CA ARG A 39 5.12 13.94 -7.60
C ARG A 39 4.27 15.18 -7.37
N TYR A 40 4.87 16.37 -7.37
CA TYR A 40 4.12 17.62 -7.19
C TYR A 40 3.16 17.91 -8.35
N GLN A 41 3.50 17.51 -9.57
CA GLN A 41 2.58 17.60 -10.71
C GLN A 41 1.40 16.63 -10.58
N ALA A 42 1.59 15.46 -9.98
CA ALA A 42 0.55 14.46 -9.79
C ALA A 42 -0.36 14.71 -8.57
N GLU A 43 0.24 15.07 -7.43
CA GLU A 43 -0.42 15.11 -6.11
C GLU A 43 -0.54 16.54 -5.55
N GLY A 44 0.07 17.55 -6.17
CA GLY A 44 0.07 18.94 -5.69
C GLY A 44 0.80 19.09 -4.35
N GLU A 45 0.21 19.87 -3.43
CA GLU A 45 0.81 20.10 -2.10
C GLU A 45 0.97 18.82 -1.27
N ALA A 46 0.18 17.77 -1.53
CA ALA A 46 0.31 16.49 -0.82
C ALA A 46 1.67 15.82 -1.06
N ALA A 47 2.36 16.11 -2.17
CA ALA A 47 3.71 15.61 -2.45
C ALA A 47 4.76 16.12 -1.45
N LEU A 48 4.48 17.24 -0.78
CA LEU A 48 5.38 17.89 0.17
C LEU A 48 5.35 17.24 1.56
N GLU A 49 4.31 16.46 1.84
CA GLU A 49 4.19 15.72 3.09
C GLU A 49 5.02 14.43 3.05
N PRO A 50 5.60 14.00 4.19
CA PRO A 50 6.28 12.72 4.29
C PRO A 50 5.31 11.58 3.99
N ASN A 51 5.41 10.99 2.80
CA ASN A 51 4.60 9.82 2.46
C ASN A 51 5.10 8.58 3.21
N SER A 52 4.20 7.63 3.45
CA SER A 52 4.55 6.37 4.09
C SER A 52 5.68 5.68 3.32
N ARG A 53 6.75 5.30 4.03
CA ARG A 53 7.86 4.50 3.47
C ARG A 53 7.53 3.01 3.41
N ARG A 54 6.34 2.62 3.85
CA ARG A 54 5.93 1.21 3.87
C ARG A 54 5.80 0.73 2.42
N PRO A 55 6.35 -0.46 2.08
CA PRO A 55 6.11 -1.04 0.77
C PRO A 55 4.60 -1.23 0.55
N ASN A 56 4.11 -0.80 -0.61
CA ASN A 56 2.70 -0.92 -0.98
C ASN A 56 2.26 -2.38 -1.15
N THR A 57 3.21 -3.27 -1.46
CA THR A 57 2.95 -4.69 -1.68
C THR A 57 3.93 -5.54 -0.88
N SER A 58 3.47 -6.70 -0.43
CA SER A 58 4.31 -7.74 0.17
C SER A 58 4.19 -8.99 -0.70
N PRO A 59 5.29 -9.53 -1.25
CA PRO A 59 5.27 -10.78 -2.01
C PRO A 59 4.77 -11.99 -1.20
N ARG A 60 4.82 -11.89 0.13
CA ARG A 60 4.31 -12.90 1.07
C ARG A 60 2.93 -12.53 1.62
N ALA A 61 2.23 -11.59 1.01
CA ALA A 61 0.86 -11.29 1.38
C ALA A 61 0.01 -12.55 1.15
N VAL A 62 -0.84 -12.87 2.12
CA VAL A 62 -1.86 -13.91 1.95
C VAL A 62 -2.84 -13.41 0.91
N ASP A 63 -3.25 -14.30 0.00
CA ASP A 63 -4.18 -14.00 -1.06
C ASP A 63 -5.51 -13.44 -0.52
N GLU A 64 -6.07 -12.45 -1.22
CA GLU A 64 -7.26 -11.74 -0.77
C GLU A 64 -8.49 -12.65 -0.70
N ALA A 65 -8.60 -13.65 -1.57
CA ALA A 65 -9.70 -14.62 -1.51
C ALA A 65 -9.59 -15.46 -0.23
N THR A 66 -8.36 -15.84 0.16
CA THR A 66 -8.12 -16.56 1.43
C THR A 66 -8.49 -15.70 2.64
N VAL A 67 -8.10 -14.42 2.65
CA VAL A 67 -8.47 -13.49 3.73
C VAL A 67 -10.00 -13.34 3.82
N THR A 68 -10.65 -13.11 2.68
CA THR A 68 -12.10 -12.94 2.58
C THR A 68 -12.85 -14.18 3.05
N ALA A 69 -12.35 -15.37 2.75
CA ALA A 69 -12.93 -16.62 3.22
C ALA A 69 -12.83 -16.78 4.74
N ILE A 70 -11.76 -16.29 5.38
CA ILE A 70 -11.49 -16.46 6.83
C ILE A 70 -12.21 -15.43 7.71
N LEU A 71 -12.37 -14.19 7.23
CA LEU A 71 -12.95 -13.09 8.03
C LEU A 71 -14.33 -13.40 8.63
N PRO A 72 -15.29 -14.01 7.91
CA PRO A 72 -16.59 -14.38 8.47
C PRO A 72 -16.48 -15.37 9.64
N TRP A 73 -15.58 -16.35 9.54
CA TRP A 73 -15.35 -17.33 10.62
C TRP A 73 -14.79 -16.66 11.86
N ARG A 74 -13.83 -15.75 11.70
CA ARG A 74 -13.31 -14.96 12.84
C ARG A 74 -14.41 -14.16 13.52
N ALA A 75 -15.24 -13.47 12.74
CA ALA A 75 -16.35 -12.69 13.30
C ALA A 75 -17.33 -13.58 14.08
N ARG A 76 -17.71 -14.72 13.50
CA ARG A 76 -18.60 -15.71 14.14
C ARG A 76 -18.02 -16.26 15.44
N LEU A 77 -16.74 -16.65 15.44
CA LEU A 77 -16.08 -17.21 16.62
C LEU A 77 -15.95 -16.18 17.74
N LEU A 78 -15.60 -14.94 17.42
CA LEU A 78 -15.57 -13.85 18.41
C LEU A 78 -16.97 -13.56 18.99
N GLN A 79 -18.01 -13.55 18.15
CA GLN A 79 -19.40 -13.41 18.62
C GLN A 79 -19.82 -14.55 19.55
N ALA A 80 -19.32 -15.76 19.31
CA ALA A 80 -19.54 -16.93 20.17
C ALA A 80 -18.66 -16.93 21.43
N GLY A 81 -17.88 -15.88 21.68
CA GLY A 81 -16.98 -15.78 22.83
C GLY A 81 -15.75 -16.69 22.76
N GLN A 82 -15.41 -17.19 21.56
CA GLN A 82 -14.24 -18.04 21.32
C GLN A 82 -13.03 -17.20 20.91
N ASP A 83 -11.84 -17.80 20.94
CA ASP A 83 -10.55 -17.15 20.69
C ASP A 83 -10.32 -16.73 19.23
N ALA A 84 -11.12 -17.26 18.30
CA ALA A 84 -10.96 -17.07 16.85
C ALA A 84 -9.53 -17.37 16.36
N GLY A 85 -8.85 -18.29 17.04
CA GLY A 85 -7.50 -18.72 16.74
C GLY A 85 -7.43 -19.62 15.49
N PRO A 86 -6.25 -19.80 14.89
CA PRO A 86 -6.10 -20.62 13.68
C PRO A 86 -6.54 -22.07 13.88
N ALA A 87 -6.27 -22.66 15.05
CA ALA A 87 -6.71 -24.02 15.38
C ALA A 87 -8.24 -24.12 15.51
N THR A 88 -8.87 -23.15 16.17
CA THR A 88 -10.33 -23.07 16.32
C THR A 88 -11.03 -22.84 15.00
N ILE A 89 -10.48 -21.96 14.15
CA ILE A 89 -10.96 -21.75 12.78
C ILE A 89 -10.84 -23.04 11.98
N ALA A 90 -9.70 -23.73 12.01
CA ALA A 90 -9.51 -24.98 11.28
C ALA A 90 -10.50 -26.07 11.74
N LEU A 91 -10.78 -26.14 13.05
CA LEU A 91 -11.77 -27.06 13.60
C LEU A 91 -13.20 -26.71 13.16
N ASP A 92 -13.57 -25.43 13.18
CA ASP A 92 -14.92 -24.98 12.82
C ASP A 92 -15.19 -25.09 11.31
N THR A 93 -14.18 -24.77 10.49
CA THR A 93 -14.26 -24.95 9.03
C THR A 93 -14.34 -26.42 8.66
N SER A 94 -13.50 -27.29 9.23
CA SER A 94 -13.55 -28.74 8.96
C SER A 94 -14.84 -29.41 9.43
N ARG A 95 -15.44 -28.92 10.52
CA ARG A 95 -16.75 -29.41 11.02
C ARG A 95 -17.91 -28.98 10.13
N THR A 96 -17.82 -27.81 9.52
CA THR A 96 -18.89 -27.22 8.69
C THR A 96 -18.67 -27.46 7.20
N TYR A 97 -17.50 -27.98 6.82
CA TYR A 97 -17.13 -28.22 5.42
C TYR A 97 -18.13 -29.18 4.74
N GLN A 98 -18.98 -28.61 3.88
CA GLN A 98 -19.59 -29.33 2.78
C GLN A 98 -18.69 -29.16 1.56
N PRO A 99 -18.25 -30.24 0.89
CA PRO A 99 -17.45 -30.11 -0.31
C PRO A 99 -18.28 -29.38 -1.37
N GLN A 100 -17.87 -28.17 -1.72
CA GLN A 100 -18.29 -27.53 -2.95
C GLN A 100 -17.45 -28.18 -4.04
N GLU A 101 -18.08 -28.94 -4.95
CA GLU A 101 -17.43 -29.46 -6.14
C GLU A 101 -16.75 -28.29 -6.85
N THR A 102 -15.41 -28.29 -6.85
CA THR A 102 -14.65 -27.41 -7.71
C THR A 102 -14.96 -27.86 -9.13
N THR A 103 -15.90 -27.21 -9.80
CA THR A 103 -16.01 -27.34 -11.25
C THR A 103 -14.70 -26.80 -11.81
N LYS A 104 -13.82 -27.72 -12.20
CA LYS A 104 -12.64 -27.43 -12.99
C LYS A 104 -13.15 -26.77 -14.27
N PRO A 105 -12.70 -25.57 -14.66
CA PRO A 105 -13.11 -25.01 -15.92
C PRO A 105 -12.72 -25.98 -17.04
N GLU A 106 -13.73 -26.44 -17.76
CA GLU A 106 -13.60 -27.27 -18.95
C GLU A 106 -12.76 -26.50 -19.99
N PRO A 107 -11.72 -27.10 -20.58
CA PRO A 107 -10.93 -26.43 -21.58
C PRO A 107 -11.79 -26.15 -22.82
N PRO A 108 -11.74 -24.96 -23.42
CA PRO A 108 -12.40 -24.73 -24.70
C PRO A 108 -11.72 -25.57 -25.80
N ASP A 109 -12.53 -26.18 -26.67
CA ASP A 109 -12.14 -26.91 -27.88
C ASP A 109 -11.15 -26.13 -28.77
#